data_AF-A0A7S1G832-F1
#
_entry.id   AF-A0A7S1G832-F1
#
_cell.length_a   1.000
_cell.length_b   1.000
_cell.length_c   1.000
_cell.angle_alpha   90.00
_cell.angle_beta   90.00
_cell.angle_gamma   90.00
#
_symmetry.space_group_name_H-M   'P 1'
#
loop_
_entity.id
_entity.type
_entity.pdbx_description
1 polymer ?
#
loop_
_entity_poly.entity_id
_entity_poly.type
_entity_poly.pdbx_seq_one_letter_code
_entity_poly.pdbx_strand_id
1 'polypeptide(L)'
;SAGGAGGAHRGHHRGDDAGRRSGGRGVAGDWRAAARWVCDILERARVPYQIVGGAAAVLHGSHRSVADVDVDIPLAKFESLRPLLAGEAAAIEGPTDYDDEHWRMRNVEILHAPTGVIVELGDSAVQLFNSETGAWERCSSDFDAAVSMRLGDGGPAVRVIPREALITYKRKVARDVDLVDVDHLTRDRSAAPFWPAPGTWNHGGSKTEPAIQVHC
;
A
#
# COMPACT_ATOMS: atom_id res chain seq x y z
N SER A 1 48.24 47.16 21.35
CA SER A 1 48.32 45.86 20.67
C SER A 1 46.97 45.16 20.81
N ALA A 2 46.37 44.78 19.69
CA ALA A 2 45.00 44.24 19.53
C ALA A 2 44.68 43.10 20.53
N GLY A 3 43.47 42.92 21.07
CA GLY A 3 42.14 43.21 20.51
C GLY A 3 41.59 41.93 19.88
N GLY A 4 40.76 41.18 20.62
CA GLY A 4 40.31 39.82 20.25
C GLY A 4 39.16 39.76 19.24
N ALA A 5 38.68 38.52 19.06
CA ALA A 5 37.41 38.04 18.48
C ALA A 5 37.59 37.07 17.31
N GLY A 6 36.71 36.07 17.27
CA GLY A 6 36.29 35.43 16.02
C GLY A 6 36.58 33.94 15.91
N GLY A 7 35.78 33.12 16.60
CA GLY A 7 35.61 31.72 16.23
C GLY A 7 35.05 31.62 14.82
N ALA A 8 35.76 30.91 13.94
CA ALA A 8 35.30 30.64 12.59
C ALA A 8 34.55 29.30 12.58
N HIS A 9 33.23 29.37 12.64
CA HIS A 9 32.34 28.36 12.09
C HIS A 9 32.69 28.17 10.61
N ARG A 10 33.18 26.99 10.23
CA ARG A 10 33.15 26.54 8.84
C ARG A 10 32.10 25.45 8.72
N GLY A 11 30.88 25.87 8.39
CA GLY A 11 29.90 24.99 7.78
C GLY A 11 30.47 24.45 6.48
N HIS A 12 30.56 23.13 6.36
CA HIS A 12 30.69 22.46 5.08
C HIS A 12 29.30 22.00 4.67
N HIS A 13 28.66 22.82 3.83
CA HIS A 13 27.67 22.32 2.88
C HIS A 13 28.41 21.42 1.89
N ARG A 14 28.16 20.13 1.98
CA ARG A 14 28.14 19.17 0.86
C ARG A 14 26.87 18.37 1.12
N GLY A 15 25.79 18.55 0.36
CA GLY A 15 25.78 18.42 -1.09
C GLY A 15 25.43 16.96 -1.36
N ASP A 16 24.14 16.71 -1.47
CA ASP A 16 23.47 15.73 -2.32
C ASP A 16 24.26 14.44 -2.61
N ASP A 17 23.96 13.38 -1.85
CA ASP A 17 24.29 12.00 -2.25
C ASP A 17 23.26 10.98 -1.72
N ALA A 18 21.99 11.38 -1.58
CA ALA A 18 20.86 10.49 -1.30
C ALA A 18 20.36 9.77 -2.58
N GLY A 19 21.29 9.38 -3.45
CA GLY A 19 20.99 9.02 -4.83
C GLY A 19 21.81 7.84 -5.33
N ARG A 20 21.82 6.71 -4.62
CA ARG A 20 22.06 5.37 -5.21
C ARG A 20 22.05 4.27 -4.14
N ARG A 21 21.00 3.44 -4.16
CA ARG A 21 21.04 1.96 -4.30
C ARG A 21 19.69 1.33 -3.92
N SER A 22 18.79 1.24 -4.89
CA SER A 22 17.77 0.19 -5.02
C SER A 22 17.51 -0.02 -6.53
N GLY A 23 18.58 -0.39 -7.22
CA GLY A 23 18.56 -0.70 -8.65
C GLY A 23 18.05 -2.11 -8.87
N GLY A 24 16.74 -2.28 -8.87
CA GLY A 24 16.08 -3.55 -9.14
C GLY A 24 14.57 -3.49 -8.96
N ARG A 25 13.90 -2.45 -9.49
CA ARG A 25 12.43 -2.44 -9.55
C ARG A 25 11.96 -3.70 -10.29
N GLY A 26 11.10 -4.49 -9.63
CA GLY A 26 10.54 -5.72 -10.16
C GLY A 26 10.00 -5.56 -11.59
N VAL A 27 10.12 -6.62 -12.37
CA VAL A 27 9.55 -6.69 -13.72
C VAL A 27 8.02 -6.72 -13.59
N ALA A 28 7.29 -6.22 -14.59
CA ALA A 28 5.83 -6.36 -14.69
C ALA A 28 5.42 -7.85 -14.81
N GLY A 29 5.50 -8.57 -13.70
CA GLY A 29 5.07 -9.95 -13.57
C GLY A 29 3.61 -10.05 -13.14
N ASP A 30 3.10 -11.27 -13.05
CA ASP A 30 1.74 -11.51 -12.58
C ASP A 30 1.63 -11.23 -11.07
N TRP A 31 1.29 -9.98 -10.73
CA TRP A 31 1.11 -9.54 -9.35
C TRP A 31 -0.04 -10.28 -8.64
N ARG A 32 -1.04 -10.79 -9.38
CA ARG A 32 -2.15 -11.55 -8.78
C ARG A 32 -1.67 -12.92 -8.32
N ALA A 33 -0.76 -13.55 -9.07
CA ALA A 33 -0.12 -14.78 -8.63
C ALA A 33 0.74 -14.57 -7.37
N ALA A 34 1.52 -13.49 -7.31
CA ALA A 34 2.29 -13.13 -6.10
C ALA A 34 1.38 -12.81 -4.89
N ALA A 35 0.32 -12.02 -5.11
CA ALA A 35 -0.65 -11.70 -4.08
C ALA A 35 -1.37 -12.95 -3.55
N ARG A 36 -1.77 -13.85 -4.45
CA ARG A 36 -2.37 -15.13 -4.07
C ARG A 36 -1.42 -15.95 -3.19
N TRP A 37 -0.17 -16.09 -3.62
CA TRP A 37 0.83 -16.88 -2.91
C TRP A 37 1.01 -16.41 -1.46
N VAL A 38 1.23 -15.10 -1.26
CA VAL A 38 1.43 -14.55 0.09
C VAL A 38 0.15 -14.63 0.93
N CYS A 39 -1.02 -14.35 0.35
CA CYS A 39 -2.30 -14.44 1.06
C CYS A 39 -2.60 -15.87 1.49
N ASP A 40 -2.37 -16.86 0.63
CA ASP A 40 -2.59 -18.27 0.93
C ASP A 40 -1.71 -18.74 2.12
N ILE A 41 -0.48 -18.21 2.25
CA ILE A 41 0.39 -18.46 3.41
C ILE A 41 -0.18 -17.80 4.68
N LEU A 42 -0.58 -16.53 4.60
CA LEU A 42 -1.11 -15.77 5.74
C LEU A 42 -2.39 -16.40 6.28
N GLU A 43 -3.30 -16.83 5.40
CA GLU A 43 -4.53 -17.54 5.77
C GLU A 43 -4.24 -18.88 6.46
N ARG A 44 -3.34 -19.70 5.91
CA ARG A 44 -2.95 -20.98 6.56
C ARG A 44 -2.30 -20.76 7.93
N ALA A 45 -1.50 -19.71 8.07
CA ALA A 45 -0.85 -19.32 9.31
C ALA A 45 -1.79 -18.58 10.28
N ARG A 46 -3.02 -18.26 9.86
CA ARG A 46 -4.00 -17.45 10.62
C ARG A 46 -3.41 -16.11 11.08
N VAL A 47 -2.63 -15.47 10.20
CA VAL A 47 -2.12 -14.12 10.43
C VAL A 47 -3.10 -13.13 9.82
N PRO A 48 -3.66 -12.18 10.60
CA PRO A 48 -4.52 -11.16 10.03
C PRO A 48 -3.71 -10.28 9.09
N TYR A 49 -4.32 -9.90 7.98
CA TYR A 49 -3.67 -9.13 6.94
C TYR A 49 -4.68 -8.31 6.16
N GLN A 50 -4.18 -7.33 5.40
CA GLN A 50 -4.93 -6.67 4.34
C GLN A 50 -3.99 -6.26 3.21
N ILE A 51 -4.42 -6.47 1.96
CA ILE A 51 -3.74 -5.88 0.80
C ILE A 51 -4.01 -4.37 0.81
N VAL A 52 -2.96 -3.57 0.61
CA VAL A 52 -3.01 -2.10 0.55
C VAL A 52 -2.38 -1.57 -0.74
N GLY A 53 -2.05 -0.28 -0.78
CA GLY A 53 -1.25 0.33 -1.84
C GLY A 53 -1.85 0.22 -3.24
N GLY A 54 -1.01 -0.12 -4.22
CA GLY A 54 -1.41 -0.14 -5.64
C GLY A 54 -2.30 -1.31 -6.02
N ALA A 55 -2.00 -2.50 -5.49
CA ALA A 55 -2.82 -3.69 -5.71
C ALA A 55 -4.25 -3.50 -5.19
N ALA A 56 -4.42 -2.91 -3.99
CA ALA A 56 -5.74 -2.58 -3.46
C ALA A 56 -6.49 -1.56 -4.33
N ALA A 57 -5.78 -0.54 -4.84
CA ALA A 57 -6.41 0.45 -5.72
C ALA A 57 -6.95 -0.19 -7.00
N VAL A 58 -6.19 -1.10 -7.62
CA VAL A 58 -6.64 -1.83 -8.81
C VAL A 58 -7.82 -2.75 -8.51
N LEU A 59 -7.82 -3.43 -7.36
CA LEU A 59 -8.97 -4.26 -6.94
C LEU A 59 -10.24 -3.42 -6.76
N HIS A 60 -10.12 -2.19 -6.27
CA HIS A 60 -11.24 -1.24 -6.13
C HIS A 60 -11.64 -0.51 -7.44
N GLY A 61 -10.87 -0.68 -8.51
CA GLY A 61 -11.21 -0.17 -9.85
C GLY A 61 -10.25 0.88 -10.43
N SER A 62 -9.06 1.09 -9.87
CA SER A 62 -8.01 1.87 -10.54
C SER A 62 -7.47 1.11 -11.77
N HIS A 63 -7.14 1.83 -12.84
CA HIS A 63 -6.76 1.24 -14.13
C HIS A 63 -5.25 1.23 -14.40
N ARG A 64 -4.41 1.57 -13.42
CA ARG A 64 -2.96 1.61 -13.59
C ARG A 64 -2.31 0.23 -13.42
N SER A 65 -1.06 0.11 -13.87
CA SER A 65 -0.23 -1.05 -13.56
C SER A 65 0.12 -1.11 -12.08
N VAL A 66 0.27 -2.34 -11.58
CA VAL A 66 0.75 -2.66 -10.22
C VAL A 66 2.23 -3.01 -10.33
N ALA A 67 3.07 -2.37 -9.53
CA ALA A 67 4.53 -2.60 -9.53
C ALA A 67 4.91 -3.71 -8.52
N ASP A 68 4.19 -3.76 -7.42
CA ASP A 68 4.45 -4.49 -6.19
C ASP A 68 3.13 -4.86 -5.50
N VAL A 69 3.21 -5.78 -4.55
CA VAL A 69 2.08 -6.18 -3.71
C VAL A 69 2.36 -5.77 -2.28
N ASP A 70 1.70 -4.71 -1.83
CA ASP A 70 1.76 -4.24 -0.44
C ASP A 70 0.74 -4.98 0.43
N VAL A 71 1.21 -5.55 1.55
CA VAL A 71 0.37 -6.26 2.52
C VAL A 71 0.72 -5.81 3.93
N ASP A 72 -0.26 -5.26 4.65
CA ASP A 72 -0.10 -4.99 6.07
C ASP A 72 -0.26 -6.28 6.87
N ILE A 73 0.64 -6.50 7.82
CA ILE A 73 0.56 -7.58 8.82
C ILE A 73 0.99 -7.06 10.20
N PRO A 74 0.66 -7.75 11.30
CA PRO A 74 1.37 -7.56 12.56
C PRO A 74 2.81 -8.06 12.39
N LEU A 75 3.78 -7.17 12.13
CA LEU A 75 5.12 -7.57 11.69
C LEU A 75 5.88 -8.41 12.73
N ALA A 76 5.47 -8.35 13.99
CA ALA A 76 5.93 -9.27 15.04
C ALA A 76 5.71 -10.77 14.70
N LYS A 77 4.82 -11.10 13.76
CA LYS A 77 4.57 -12.46 13.28
C LYS A 77 5.55 -12.91 12.19
N PHE A 78 6.34 -11.99 11.62
CA PHE A 78 7.16 -12.27 10.45
C PHE A 78 8.15 -13.43 10.65
N GLU A 79 8.84 -13.50 11.79
CA GLU A 79 9.82 -14.58 12.01
C GLU A 79 9.17 -15.97 12.01
N SER A 80 7.89 -16.09 12.38
CA SER A 80 7.15 -17.36 12.26
C SER A 80 6.70 -17.66 10.82
N LEU A 81 6.57 -16.63 9.99
CA LEU A 81 6.20 -16.75 8.57
C LEU A 81 7.41 -16.99 7.67
N ARG A 82 8.59 -16.50 8.06
CA ARG A 82 9.82 -16.54 7.25
C ARG A 82 10.11 -17.93 6.64
N PRO A 83 9.99 -19.06 7.37
CA PRO A 83 10.22 -20.39 6.79
C PRO A 83 9.18 -20.77 5.72
N LEU A 84 7.93 -20.30 5.86
CA LEU A 84 6.85 -20.58 4.90
C LEU A 84 7.03 -19.75 3.62
N LEU A 85 7.50 -18.50 3.76
CA LEU A 85 7.77 -17.58 2.65
C LEU A 85 9.02 -17.99 1.86
N ALA A 86 10.01 -18.62 2.49
CA ALA A 86 11.24 -19.03 1.82
C ALA A 86 11.04 -20.02 0.65
N GLY A 87 9.90 -20.72 0.58
CA GLY A 87 9.64 -21.74 -0.44
C GLY A 87 9.54 -21.20 -1.87
N GLU A 88 9.01 -19.98 -2.07
CA GLU A 88 8.88 -19.33 -3.39
C GLU A 88 9.52 -17.93 -3.43
N ALA A 89 10.31 -17.58 -2.42
CA ALA A 89 11.09 -16.35 -2.40
C ALA A 89 12.46 -16.55 -3.05
N ALA A 90 12.82 -15.69 -4.00
CA ALA A 90 14.18 -15.58 -4.53
C ALA A 90 15.08 -14.80 -3.57
N ALA A 91 14.52 -13.82 -2.86
CA ALA A 91 15.18 -13.03 -1.83
C ALA A 91 14.15 -12.59 -0.79
N ILE A 92 14.59 -12.47 0.47
CA ILE A 92 13.81 -11.92 1.58
C ILE A 92 14.72 -10.94 2.32
N GLU A 93 14.37 -9.67 2.34
CA GLU A 93 15.12 -8.59 2.98
C GLU A 93 14.29 -7.99 4.13
N GLY A 94 14.90 -7.82 5.30
CA GLY A 94 14.26 -7.26 6.49
C GLY A 94 13.86 -8.28 7.58
N PRO A 95 13.15 -7.81 8.63
CA PRO A 95 12.54 -6.49 8.74
C PRO A 95 13.55 -5.33 8.81
N THR A 96 13.25 -4.21 8.15
CA THR A 96 14.10 -3.01 8.13
C THR A 96 13.26 -1.77 8.47
N ASP A 97 13.87 -0.79 9.14
CA ASP A 97 13.25 0.53 9.34
C ASP A 97 13.31 1.33 8.03
N TYR A 98 12.15 1.82 7.60
CA TYR A 98 11.94 2.69 6.45
C TYR A 98 11.52 4.07 6.94
N ASP A 99 12.28 5.11 6.58
CA ASP A 99 12.04 6.51 6.96
C ASP A 99 12.32 7.40 5.74
N ASP A 100 11.26 7.90 5.11
CA ASP A 100 11.32 8.82 3.98
C ASP A 100 10.42 10.05 4.20
N GLU A 101 10.15 10.82 3.15
CA GLU A 101 9.32 12.01 3.21
C GLU A 101 7.82 11.73 3.43
N HIS A 102 7.39 10.47 3.37
CA HIS A 102 6.00 10.06 3.41
C HIS A 102 5.69 9.06 4.52
N TRP A 103 6.61 8.17 4.87
CA TRP A 103 6.42 7.08 5.82
C TRP A 103 7.58 6.95 6.81
N ARG A 104 7.20 6.59 8.03
CA ARG A 104 8.08 5.91 8.99
C ARG A 104 7.43 4.60 9.36
N MET A 105 8.03 3.51 8.92
CA MET A 105 7.49 2.18 9.09
C MET A 105 8.59 1.14 9.14
N ARG A 106 8.20 -0.11 9.38
CA ARG A 106 9.07 -1.26 9.14
C ARG A 106 8.44 -2.12 8.08
N ASN A 107 9.25 -2.63 7.18
CA ASN A 107 8.79 -3.55 6.15
C ASN A 107 9.77 -4.71 5.96
N VAL A 108 9.27 -5.74 5.28
CA VAL A 108 10.07 -6.80 4.68
C VAL A 108 9.79 -6.77 3.19
N GLU A 109 10.83 -6.78 2.38
CA GLU A 109 10.72 -6.93 0.93
C GLU A 109 11.00 -8.38 0.52
N ILE A 110 10.14 -8.93 -0.33
CA ILE A 110 10.25 -10.31 -0.79
C ILE A 110 10.17 -10.34 -2.31
N LEU A 111 11.21 -10.83 -2.98
CA LEU A 111 11.17 -11.08 -4.41
C LEU A 111 10.52 -12.44 -4.66
N HIS A 112 9.30 -12.46 -5.18
CA HIS A 112 8.59 -13.69 -5.50
C HIS A 112 9.19 -14.35 -6.76
N ALA A 113 9.84 -15.50 -6.59
CA ALA A 113 10.64 -16.13 -7.65
C ALA A 113 9.83 -16.48 -8.91
N PRO A 114 8.60 -17.04 -8.82
CA PRO A 114 7.82 -17.39 -10.02
C PRO A 114 7.41 -16.21 -10.90
N THR A 115 7.20 -15.03 -10.30
CA THR A 115 6.65 -13.87 -11.04
C THR A 115 7.63 -12.73 -11.20
N GLY A 116 8.68 -12.66 -10.40
CA GLY A 116 9.60 -11.52 -10.33
C GLY A 116 8.98 -10.25 -9.72
N VAL A 117 7.81 -10.37 -9.08
CA VAL A 117 7.11 -9.26 -8.42
C VAL A 117 7.64 -9.12 -6.99
N ILE A 118 7.79 -7.87 -6.54
CA ILE A 118 8.09 -7.57 -5.14
C ILE A 118 6.80 -7.64 -4.32
N VAL A 119 6.86 -8.36 -3.21
CA VAL A 119 5.83 -8.38 -2.17
C VAL A 119 6.41 -7.68 -0.95
N GLU A 120 5.73 -6.64 -0.48
CA GLU A 120 6.10 -5.92 0.74
C GLU A 120 5.18 -6.30 1.89
N LEU A 121 5.77 -6.74 3.00
CA LEU A 121 5.06 -6.96 4.26
C LEU A 121 5.32 -5.78 5.19
N GLY A 122 4.37 -4.84 5.24
CA GLY A 122 4.44 -3.65 6.09
C GLY A 122 3.92 -3.92 7.50
N ASP A 123 4.52 -3.26 8.50
CA ASP A 123 3.97 -3.25 9.85
C ASP A 123 2.62 -2.53 9.87
N SER A 124 1.64 -3.14 10.51
CA SER A 124 0.29 -2.59 10.70
C SER A 124 0.22 -1.27 11.46
N ALA A 125 1.31 -0.81 12.08
CA ALA A 125 1.38 0.47 12.77
C ALA A 125 2.52 1.30 12.19
N VAL A 126 2.16 2.41 11.54
CA VAL A 126 3.10 3.29 10.81
C VAL A 126 2.93 4.73 11.24
N GLN A 127 3.93 5.57 10.97
CA GLN A 127 3.71 7.01 10.88
C GLN A 127 3.62 7.40 9.41
N LEU A 128 2.60 8.20 9.10
CA LEU A 128 2.32 8.73 7.78
C LEU A 128 2.50 10.24 7.83
N PHE A 129 3.21 10.82 6.88
CA PHE A 129 3.19 12.27 6.70
C PHE A 129 1.92 12.67 5.95
N ASN A 130 1.04 13.43 6.59
CA ASN A 130 -0.16 13.95 5.97
C ASN A 130 0.15 15.29 5.29
N SER A 131 0.13 15.30 3.96
CA SER A 131 0.38 16.47 3.13
C SER A 131 -0.67 17.57 3.29
N GLU A 132 -1.91 17.22 3.68
CA GLU A 132 -2.99 18.19 3.89
C GLU A 132 -2.76 19.01 5.17
N THR A 133 -2.22 18.38 6.22
CA THR A 133 -1.99 19.00 7.53
C THR A 133 -0.54 19.42 7.76
N GLY A 134 0.41 18.88 6.98
CA GLY A 134 1.85 19.08 7.16
C GLY A 134 2.41 18.40 8.41
N ALA A 135 1.78 17.33 8.89
CA ALA A 135 2.13 16.67 10.15
C ALA A 135 2.28 15.15 10.00
N TRP A 136 3.12 14.57 10.86
CA TRP A 136 3.23 13.13 11.02
C TRP A 136 2.08 12.59 11.88
N GLU A 137 1.34 11.63 11.36
CA GLU A 137 0.19 11.00 12.01
C GLU A 137 0.47 9.52 12.24
N ARG A 138 0.10 9.00 13.41
CA ARG A 138 0.18 7.56 13.67
C ARG A 138 -1.04 6.90 13.07
N CYS A 139 -0.82 5.95 12.17
CA CYS A 139 -1.87 5.18 11.53
C CYS A 139 -1.74 3.71 11.92
N SER A 140 -2.86 3.02 12.05
CA SER A 140 -2.88 1.57 12.23
C SER A 140 -3.93 0.90 11.35
N SER A 141 -3.57 -0.25 10.80
CA SER A 141 -4.46 -1.07 9.98
C SER A 141 -5.54 -1.74 10.84
N ASP A 142 -6.80 -1.60 10.43
CA ASP A 142 -7.93 -2.33 11.00
C ASP A 142 -8.24 -3.57 10.15
N PHE A 143 -7.68 -4.71 10.56
CA PHE A 143 -7.86 -5.98 9.86
C PHE A 143 -9.29 -6.51 9.89
N ASP A 144 -10.08 -6.13 10.91
CA ASP A 144 -11.47 -6.56 11.04
C ASP A 144 -12.36 -5.81 10.05
N ALA A 145 -12.03 -4.54 9.76
CA ALA A 145 -12.69 -3.74 8.74
C ALA A 145 -12.38 -4.20 7.30
N ALA A 146 -11.36 -5.03 7.07
CA ALA A 146 -10.97 -5.45 5.73
C ALA A 146 -12.14 -6.09 4.95
N VAL A 147 -12.22 -5.80 3.66
CA VAL A 147 -13.25 -6.32 2.76
C VAL A 147 -12.73 -7.52 1.98
N SER A 148 -13.62 -8.46 1.67
CA SER A 148 -13.28 -9.62 0.85
C SER A 148 -13.42 -9.28 -0.63
N MET A 149 -12.36 -9.43 -1.41
CA MET A 149 -12.35 -9.16 -2.86
C MET A 149 -11.68 -10.31 -3.61
N ARG A 150 -12.07 -10.54 -4.86
CA ARG A 150 -11.51 -11.62 -5.67
C ARG A 150 -10.28 -11.14 -6.44
N LEU A 151 -9.20 -11.94 -6.46
CA LEU A 151 -8.03 -11.72 -7.30
C LEU A 151 -8.33 -12.07 -8.77
N GLY A 152 -9.17 -11.24 -9.41
CA GLY A 152 -9.66 -11.46 -10.78
C GLY A 152 -10.83 -12.45 -10.87
N ASP A 153 -11.27 -12.68 -12.11
CA ASP A 153 -12.39 -13.57 -12.42
C ASP A 153 -12.03 -15.01 -12.08
N GLY A 154 -12.85 -15.68 -11.26
CA GLY A 154 -12.59 -17.04 -10.80
C GLY A 154 -11.50 -17.20 -9.73
N GLY A 155 -10.64 -16.20 -9.49
CA GLY A 155 -9.56 -16.23 -8.47
C GLY A 155 -10.00 -16.33 -7.00
N PRO A 156 -9.11 -16.61 -6.03
CA PRO A 156 -9.50 -16.69 -4.62
C PRO A 156 -9.94 -15.32 -4.08
N ALA A 157 -10.73 -15.36 -3.01
CA ALA A 157 -11.05 -14.17 -2.24
C ALA A 157 -9.90 -13.84 -1.28
N VAL A 158 -9.56 -12.57 -1.15
CA VAL A 158 -8.49 -12.05 -0.28
C VAL A 158 -9.00 -10.87 0.54
N ARG A 159 -8.32 -10.58 1.65
CA ARG A 159 -8.59 -9.44 2.53
C ARG A 159 -7.93 -8.18 1.95
N VAL A 160 -8.72 -7.12 1.74
CA VAL A 160 -8.27 -5.85 1.15
C VAL A 160 -8.74 -4.70 2.04
N ILE A 161 -7.93 -3.65 2.19
CA ILE A 161 -8.34 -2.43 2.87
C ILE A 161 -9.66 -1.88 2.28
N PRO A 162 -10.60 -1.37 3.09
CA PRO A 162 -11.81 -0.72 2.59
C PRO A 162 -11.51 0.43 1.64
N ARG A 163 -12.35 0.60 0.62
CA ARG A 163 -12.17 1.64 -0.41
C ARG A 163 -12.01 3.04 0.18
N GLU A 164 -12.89 3.43 1.11
CA GLU A 164 -12.87 4.76 1.71
C GLU A 164 -11.63 4.99 2.60
N ALA A 165 -11.17 3.94 3.30
CA ALA A 165 -9.93 3.99 4.06
C ALA A 165 -8.72 4.14 3.11
N LEU A 166 -8.71 3.44 1.97
CA LEU A 166 -7.68 3.58 0.95
C LEU A 166 -7.65 4.98 0.33
N ILE A 167 -8.81 5.54 -0.02
CA ILE A 167 -8.92 6.91 -0.54
C ILE A 167 -8.40 7.92 0.49
N THR A 168 -8.78 7.76 1.76
CA THR A 168 -8.34 8.62 2.86
C THR A 168 -6.81 8.57 3.02
N TYR A 169 -6.24 7.37 3.09
CA TYR A 169 -4.80 7.16 3.16
C TYR A 169 -4.07 7.81 1.98
N LYS A 170 -4.54 7.59 0.75
CA LYS A 170 -3.91 8.12 -0.46
C LYS A 170 -4.00 9.64 -0.58
N ARG A 171 -5.09 10.26 -0.12
CA ARG A 171 -5.22 11.72 -0.05
C ARG A 171 -4.21 12.34 0.91
N LYS A 172 -3.93 11.68 2.04
CA LYS A 172 -2.93 12.15 3.01
C LYS A 172 -1.51 12.07 2.46
N VAL A 173 -1.15 11.00 1.76
CA VAL A 173 0.18 10.84 1.18
C VAL A 173 0.38 11.77 -0.02
N ALA A 174 -0.62 11.83 -0.90
CA ALA A 174 -0.69 12.70 -2.06
C ALA A 174 0.50 12.67 -3.05
N ARG A 175 1.19 11.53 -3.23
CA ARG A 175 2.07 11.36 -4.40
C ARG A 175 1.24 11.41 -5.68
N ASP A 176 1.88 11.71 -6.81
CA ASP A 176 1.24 11.69 -8.12
C ASP A 176 0.44 10.40 -8.39
N VAL A 177 1.01 9.25 -8.04
CA VAL A 177 0.35 7.94 -8.22
C VAL A 177 -0.85 7.74 -7.30
N ASP A 178 -0.80 8.33 -6.10
CA ASP A 178 -1.89 8.24 -5.13
C ASP A 178 -3.05 9.15 -5.53
N LEU A 179 -2.77 10.33 -6.09
CA LEU A 179 -3.79 11.23 -6.63
C LEU A 179 -4.50 10.64 -7.85
N VAL A 180 -3.77 9.92 -8.72
CA VAL A 180 -4.38 9.16 -9.83
C VAL A 180 -5.32 8.08 -9.29
N ASP A 181 -4.89 7.33 -8.29
CA ASP A 181 -5.74 6.32 -7.64
C ASP A 181 -6.97 6.99 -6.99
N VAL A 182 -6.82 8.11 -6.28
CA VAL A 182 -7.95 8.85 -5.69
C VAL A 182 -8.95 9.30 -6.75
N ASP A 183 -8.49 9.82 -7.89
CA ASP A 183 -9.38 10.20 -9.00
C ASP A 183 -10.17 9.00 -9.53
N HIS A 184 -9.50 7.89 -9.86
CA HIS A 184 -10.20 6.67 -10.29
C HIS A 184 -11.18 6.14 -9.25
N LEU A 185 -10.76 6.15 -7.98
CA LEU A 185 -11.53 5.62 -6.88
C LEU A 185 -12.59 6.57 -6.37
N THR A 186 -12.70 7.82 -6.83
CA THR A 186 -13.77 8.75 -6.41
C THR A 186 -14.74 9.07 -7.53
N ARG A 187 -14.36 8.79 -8.78
CA ARG A 187 -15.30 8.81 -9.90
C ARG A 187 -16.43 7.83 -9.63
N ASP A 188 -17.64 8.36 -9.73
CA ASP A 188 -18.85 7.65 -9.43
C ASP A 188 -18.99 6.42 -10.35
N ARG A 189 -19.02 5.22 -9.74
CA ARG A 189 -19.32 3.97 -10.46
C ARG A 189 -20.82 3.76 -10.66
N SER A 190 -21.64 4.81 -10.51
CA SER A 190 -23.04 4.85 -10.99
C SER A 190 -23.20 4.41 -12.45
N ALA A 191 -22.13 4.40 -13.25
CA ALA A 191 -22.06 3.54 -14.41
C ALA A 191 -21.42 2.19 -14.04
N ALA A 192 -22.25 1.23 -13.63
CA ALA A 192 -21.91 -0.18 -13.85
C ALA A 192 -21.44 -0.35 -15.31
N PRO A 193 -20.54 -1.29 -15.64
CA PRO A 193 -20.41 -1.68 -17.03
C PRO A 193 -21.81 -2.10 -17.50
N PHE A 194 -22.41 -1.25 -18.33
CA PHE A 194 -23.67 -1.53 -18.99
C PHE A 194 -23.40 -2.70 -19.93
N TRP A 195 -23.61 -3.91 -19.44
CA TRP A 195 -23.97 -5.00 -20.31
C TRP A 195 -25.50 -5.00 -20.36
N PRO A 196 -26.14 -4.52 -21.44
CA PRO A 196 -27.57 -4.64 -21.54
C PRO A 196 -27.91 -6.13 -21.63
N ALA A 197 -28.60 -6.66 -20.62
CA ALA A 197 -29.58 -7.68 -20.94
C ALA A 197 -30.63 -7.02 -21.85
N PRO A 198 -31.07 -7.67 -22.94
CA PRO A 198 -32.07 -7.09 -23.81
C PRO A 198 -33.39 -6.91 -23.05
N GLY A 199 -33.75 -5.65 -22.82
CA GLY A 199 -35.08 -5.21 -22.42
C GLY A 199 -35.36 -5.21 -20.92
N THR A 200 -35.12 -4.08 -20.26
CA THR A 200 -36.09 -3.39 -19.37
C THR A 200 -35.50 -2.08 -18.84
N TRP A 201 -36.23 -0.97 -19.04
CA TRP A 201 -36.00 0.31 -18.36
C TRP A 201 -36.90 0.40 -17.13
N ASN A 202 -36.41 0.92 -16.00
CA ASN A 202 -37.27 1.70 -15.11
C ASN A 202 -36.50 2.69 -14.21
N HIS A 203 -37.16 3.79 -13.89
CA HIS A 203 -36.65 5.01 -13.25
C HIS A 203 -36.60 4.95 -11.70
N GLY A 204 -35.62 5.69 -11.14
CA GLY A 204 -35.85 6.57 -10.00
C GLY A 204 -35.37 6.09 -8.62
N GLY A 205 -34.62 6.95 -7.93
CA GLY A 205 -34.46 6.89 -6.47
C GLY A 205 -33.12 7.42 -5.95
N SER A 206 -33.11 8.70 -5.55
CA SER A 206 -32.05 9.29 -4.73
C SER A 206 -32.07 8.73 -3.30
N LYS A 207 -30.90 8.41 -2.72
CA LYS A 207 -30.72 8.35 -1.26
C LYS A 207 -29.35 8.90 -0.88
N THR A 208 -29.37 9.87 0.02
CA THR A 208 -28.23 10.44 0.76
C THR A 208 -27.61 9.39 1.68
N GLU A 209 -26.27 9.29 1.69
CA GLU A 209 -25.51 8.46 2.63
C GLU A 209 -25.11 9.26 3.88
N PRO A 210 -25.01 8.62 5.07
CA PRO A 210 -24.51 9.26 6.27
C PRO A 210 -22.98 9.30 6.26
N ALA A 211 -22.42 10.37 6.83
CA ALA A 211 -20.99 10.52 7.07
C ALA A 211 -20.51 9.42 8.03
N ILE A 212 -19.69 8.48 7.52
CA ILE A 212 -18.90 7.58 8.34
C ILE A 212 -17.60 8.32 8.66
N GLN A 213 -17.44 8.71 9.93
CA GLN A 213 -16.15 9.15 10.44
C GLN A 213 -15.25 7.92 10.53
N VAL A 214 -14.20 7.91 9.71
CA VAL A 214 -13.08 6.99 9.89
C VAL A 214 -12.08 7.67 10.82
N HIS A 215 -11.71 6.97 11.89
CA HIS A 215 -10.65 7.41 12.78
C HIS A 215 -9.30 7.28 12.05
N CYS A 216 -8.69 8.42 11.82
CA CYS A 216 -7.26 8.61 11.98
C CYS A 216 -7.03 9.36 13.28
#